data_AF-A0A9P0MJ32-F1
#
_entry.id   AF-A0A9P0MJ32-F1
#
_cell.length_a   1.000
_cell.length_b   1.000
_cell.length_c   1.000
_cell.angle_alpha   90.00
_cell.angle_beta   90.00
_cell.angle_gamma   90.00
#
_symmetry.space_group_name_H-M   'P 1'
#
loop_
_entity.id
_entity.type
_entity.pdbx_description
1 polymer ?
#
loop_
_entity_poly.entity_id
_entity_poly.type
_entity_poly.pdbx_seq_one_letter_code
_entity_poly.pdbx_strand_id
1 'polypeptide(L)'
;MTEISGRDVPRQFFHADGNKEVVKEEELQSLKMSNRPKVFISRSDYPEAGIKLLRDRCEIEVYNSLEKDVPTNELLNKLVGKDALFITSKNKINKEVVEAAGKNGVKVIATMSVGLDHIDLEAIKRTSIKIGYTPDVLTEATAELTVALLLATSRRIVEGHKTIVR
;
A
#
# COMPACT_ATOMS: atom_id res chain seq x y z
N MET A 1 18.80 18.42 13.70
CA MET A 1 18.20 17.08 13.56
C MET A 1 17.04 17.27 12.61
N THR A 2 17.30 17.05 11.33
CA THR A 2 16.44 17.52 10.24
C THR A 2 15.21 16.63 10.15
N GLU A 3 14.03 17.21 10.29
CA GLU A 3 12.75 16.52 10.04
C GLU A 3 12.79 15.91 8.65
N ILE A 4 12.80 14.57 8.57
CA ILE A 4 12.56 13.87 7.31
C ILE A 4 11.06 14.01 7.06
N SER A 5 10.69 15.08 6.36
CA SER A 5 9.37 15.24 5.79
C SER A 5 9.11 14.02 4.91
N GLY A 6 7.95 13.35 5.05
CA GLY A 6 7.53 12.26 4.16
C GLY A 6 7.41 12.62 2.68
N ARG A 7 7.89 13.81 2.28
CA ARG A 7 8.10 14.28 0.90
C ARG A 7 9.45 13.84 0.30
N ASP A 8 10.43 13.45 1.11
CA ASP A 8 11.80 13.17 0.66
C ASP A 8 12.13 11.67 0.48
N VAL A 9 11.15 10.78 0.68
CA VAL A 9 11.33 9.36 0.36
C VAL A 9 11.12 9.18 -1.16
N PRO A 10 12.13 8.69 -1.91
CA PRO A 10 11.96 8.42 -3.34
C PRO A 10 10.81 7.42 -3.55
N ARG A 11 9.82 7.80 -4.36
CA ARG A 11 8.69 6.94 -4.73
C ARG A 11 9.20 5.83 -5.65
N GLN A 12 9.35 4.62 -5.12
CA GLN A 12 9.91 3.49 -5.87
C GLN A 12 8.78 2.70 -6.57
N PHE A 13 8.83 2.62 -7.91
CA PHE A 13 7.98 1.74 -8.71
C PHE A 13 8.80 0.56 -9.22
N PHE A 14 8.30 -0.66 -9.06
CA PHE A 14 8.98 -1.86 -9.53
C PHE A 14 8.35 -2.38 -10.82
N HIS A 15 9.19 -2.55 -11.83
CA HIS A 15 8.91 -3.40 -12.97
C HIS A 15 9.30 -4.85 -12.65
N ALA A 16 8.62 -5.82 -13.27
CA ALA A 16 8.85 -7.26 -13.15
C ALA A 16 10.32 -7.69 -13.36
N ASP A 17 11.13 -6.82 -13.96
CA ASP A 17 12.49 -7.08 -14.45
C ASP A 17 13.59 -6.48 -13.54
N GLY A 18 13.24 -5.91 -12.39
CA GLY A 18 14.21 -5.40 -11.40
C GLY A 18 14.84 -4.04 -11.70
N ASN A 19 14.43 -3.37 -12.78
CA ASN A 19 14.98 -2.06 -13.15
C ASN A 19 14.22 -0.90 -12.50
N LYS A 20 14.96 0.07 -11.96
CA LYS A 20 14.42 1.25 -11.26
C LYS A 20 14.09 2.35 -12.26
N GLU A 21 12.84 2.84 -12.25
CA GLU A 21 12.44 4.00 -13.06
C GLU A 21 11.88 5.10 -12.16
N VAL A 22 12.50 6.29 -12.23
CA VAL A 22 12.07 7.48 -11.48
C VAL A 22 11.24 8.34 -12.42
N VAL A 23 9.92 8.32 -12.24
CA VAL A 23 8.99 9.15 -13.02
C VAL A 23 9.06 10.59 -12.50
N LYS A 24 9.31 11.56 -13.39
CA LYS A 24 9.47 12.98 -13.04
C LYS A 24 8.11 13.63 -12.75
N GLU A 25 8.05 14.57 -11.80
CA GLU A 25 6.81 15.23 -11.34
C GLU A 25 6.06 15.98 -12.48
N GLU A 26 6.77 16.37 -13.53
CA GLU A 26 6.27 17.08 -14.72
C GLU A 26 5.42 16.18 -15.65
N GLU A 27 5.78 14.90 -15.79
CA GLU A 27 5.03 13.94 -16.62
C GLU A 27 3.65 13.63 -16.00
N LEU A 28 3.57 13.63 -14.66
CA LEU A 28 2.32 13.44 -13.91
C LEU A 28 1.32 14.58 -14.12
N GLN A 29 1.77 15.80 -14.45
CA GLN A 29 0.87 16.95 -14.63
C GLN A 29 0.15 16.94 -15.98
N SER A 30 0.72 16.30 -17.00
CA SER A 30 0.18 16.25 -18.36
C SER A 30 -1.00 15.29 -18.54
N LEU A 31 -1.17 14.30 -17.65
CA LEU A 31 -2.26 13.31 -17.62
C LEU A 31 -3.63 13.89 -17.22
N LYS A 32 -3.72 15.20 -16.94
CA LYS A 32 -4.86 15.83 -16.27
C LYS A 32 -6.18 15.94 -17.05
N MET A 33 -6.27 15.63 -18.35
CA MET A 33 -7.36 16.21 -19.15
C MET A 33 -8.31 15.28 -19.91
N SER A 34 -8.29 13.95 -19.74
CA SER A 34 -9.34 13.14 -20.42
C SER A 34 -9.78 11.81 -19.81
N ASN A 35 -9.17 11.29 -18.75
CA ASN A 35 -9.78 10.20 -17.97
C ASN A 35 -9.12 10.06 -16.60
N ARG A 36 -9.87 10.28 -15.50
CA ARG A 36 -9.33 10.09 -14.14
C ARG A 36 -9.23 8.59 -13.85
N PRO A 37 -8.05 8.05 -13.50
CA PRO A 37 -7.91 6.63 -13.20
C PRO A 37 -8.82 6.21 -12.05
N LYS A 38 -9.50 5.08 -12.20
CA LYS A 38 -10.37 4.51 -11.17
C LYS A 38 -9.58 3.57 -10.26
N VAL A 39 -9.51 3.90 -8.98
CA VAL A 39 -8.73 3.16 -7.98
C VAL A 39 -9.69 2.53 -6.98
N PHE A 40 -9.58 1.22 -6.78
CA PHE A 40 -10.24 0.54 -5.67
C PHE A 40 -9.28 0.44 -4.47
N ILE A 41 -9.77 0.81 -3.29
CA ILE A 41 -9.00 0.84 -2.04
C ILE A 41 -9.62 -0.19 -1.09
N SER A 42 -8.83 -1.19 -0.69
CA SER A 42 -9.34 -2.38 0.01
C SER A 42 -9.75 -2.15 1.48
N ARG A 43 -9.44 -0.99 2.07
CA ARG A 43 -9.75 -0.67 3.47
C ARG A 43 -10.04 0.82 3.63
N SER A 44 -10.72 1.17 4.71
CA SER A 44 -11.08 2.57 5.04
C SER A 44 -10.16 3.23 6.07
N ASP A 45 -9.24 2.47 6.68
CA ASP A 45 -8.34 2.92 7.76
C ASP A 45 -6.95 3.40 7.27
N TYR A 46 -6.79 3.63 5.97
CA TYR A 46 -5.56 4.24 5.45
C TYR A 46 -5.40 5.68 5.95
N PRO A 47 -4.14 6.15 6.14
CA PRO A 47 -3.88 7.52 6.53
C PRO A 47 -4.52 8.53 5.56
N GLU A 48 -5.29 9.46 6.11
CA GLU A 48 -6.06 10.47 5.35
C GLU A 48 -5.15 11.31 4.43
N ALA A 49 -3.90 11.57 4.86
CA ALA A 49 -2.90 12.25 4.03
C ALA A 49 -2.64 11.52 2.70
N GLY A 50 -2.54 10.18 2.74
CA GLY A 50 -2.35 9.37 1.54
C GLY A 50 -3.61 9.30 0.68
N ILE A 51 -4.78 9.15 1.30
CA ILE A 51 -6.05 9.12 0.57
C ILE A 51 -6.34 10.46 -0.12
N LYS A 52 -6.02 11.59 0.51
CA LYS A 52 -6.14 12.91 -0.10
C LYS A 52 -5.33 13.02 -1.39
N LEU A 53 -4.08 12.57 -1.40
CA LEU A 53 -3.24 12.56 -2.61
C LEU A 53 -3.86 11.75 -3.75
N LEU A 54 -4.54 10.63 -3.43
CA LEU A 54 -5.28 9.85 -4.41
C LEU A 54 -6.55 10.56 -4.88
N ARG A 55 -7.33 11.18 -3.97
CA ARG A 55 -8.55 11.93 -4.34
C ARG A 55 -8.25 13.12 -5.26
N ASP A 56 -7.08 13.73 -5.13
CA ASP A 56 -6.69 14.88 -5.96
C ASP A 56 -6.41 14.46 -7.43
N ARG A 57 -6.06 13.19 -7.68
CA ARG A 57 -5.56 12.71 -8.99
C ARG A 57 -6.40 11.59 -9.61
N CYS A 58 -7.16 10.86 -8.80
CA CYS A 58 -7.87 9.65 -9.19
C CYS A 58 -9.35 9.69 -8.77
N GLU A 59 -10.19 8.86 -9.38
CA GLU A 59 -11.50 8.54 -8.85
C GLU A 59 -11.35 7.32 -7.93
N ILE A 60 -11.73 7.45 -6.65
CA ILE A 60 -11.50 6.41 -5.66
C ILE A 60 -12.81 5.74 -5.24
N GLU A 61 -12.78 4.42 -5.11
CA GLU A 61 -13.80 3.65 -4.41
C GLU A 61 -13.15 2.99 -3.20
N VAL A 62 -13.65 3.29 -2.01
CA VAL A 62 -13.11 2.76 -0.75
C VAL A 62 -14.03 1.67 -0.23
N TYR A 63 -13.45 0.54 0.17
CA TYR A 63 -14.19 -0.51 0.84
C TYR A 63 -14.67 -0.03 2.22
N ASN A 64 -15.99 -0.03 2.41
CA ASN A 64 -16.62 0.51 3.63
C ASN A 64 -16.68 -0.56 4.75
N SER A 65 -15.52 -1.00 5.22
CA SER A 65 -15.39 -1.81 6.43
C SER A 65 -14.12 -1.43 7.20
N LEU A 66 -14.26 -1.29 8.52
CA LEU A 66 -13.15 -1.05 9.44
C LEU A 66 -12.60 -2.38 10.00
N GLU A 67 -13.48 -3.36 10.19
CA GLU A 67 -13.16 -4.62 10.89
C GLU A 67 -12.79 -5.75 9.93
N LYS A 68 -13.35 -5.77 8.72
CA LYS A 68 -13.21 -6.90 7.79
C LYS A 68 -12.41 -6.52 6.57
N ASP A 69 -11.45 -7.37 6.23
CA ASP A 69 -10.77 -7.29 4.94
C ASP A 69 -11.72 -7.74 3.82
N VAL A 70 -11.54 -7.18 2.62
CA VAL A 70 -12.29 -7.57 1.42
C VAL A 70 -12.09 -9.06 1.16
N PRO A 71 -13.15 -9.88 1.17
CA PRO A 71 -13.07 -11.28 0.76
C PRO A 71 -12.62 -11.38 -0.70
N THR A 72 -11.85 -12.42 -1.05
CA THR A 72 -11.32 -12.60 -2.42
C THR A 72 -12.42 -12.53 -3.49
N ASN A 73 -13.58 -13.16 -3.25
CA ASN A 73 -14.69 -13.15 -4.20
C ASN A 73 -15.25 -11.73 -4.44
N GLU A 74 -15.33 -10.93 -3.38
CA GLU A 74 -15.78 -9.55 -3.49
C GLU A 74 -14.72 -8.68 -4.18
N LEU A 75 -13.44 -8.92 -3.87
CA LEU A 75 -12.32 -8.25 -4.53
C LEU A 75 -12.38 -8.45 -6.04
N LEU A 76 -12.59 -9.68 -6.51
CA LEU A 76 -12.70 -10.00 -7.94
C LEU A 76 -13.82 -9.19 -8.63
N ASN A 77 -14.98 -9.05 -7.98
CA ASN A 77 -16.08 -8.24 -8.52
C ASN A 77 -15.74 -6.75 -8.54
N LYS A 78 -15.01 -6.26 -7.53
CA LYS A 78 -14.60 -4.86 -7.41
C LYS A 78 -13.50 -4.45 -8.39
N LEU A 79 -12.79 -5.40 -8.99
CA LEU A 79 -11.79 -5.13 -10.03
C LEU A 79 -12.39 -4.68 -11.36
N VAL A 80 -13.67 -4.98 -11.61
CA VAL A 80 -14.31 -4.67 -12.90
C VAL A 80 -14.38 -3.16 -13.10
N GLY A 81 -13.79 -2.67 -14.19
CA GLY A 81 -13.77 -1.25 -14.53
C GLY A 81 -12.85 -0.39 -13.67
N LYS A 82 -11.84 -1.00 -13.01
CA LYS A 82 -10.81 -0.31 -12.24
C LYS A 82 -9.46 -0.33 -12.97
N ASP A 83 -8.76 0.80 -12.92
CA ASP A 83 -7.41 0.94 -13.46
C ASP A 83 -6.33 0.53 -12.45
N ALA A 84 -6.62 0.65 -11.15
CA ALA A 84 -5.67 0.31 -10.10
C ALA A 84 -6.33 -0.25 -8.84
N LEU A 85 -5.54 -1.01 -8.09
CA LEU A 85 -5.91 -1.62 -6.82
C LEU A 85 -4.92 -1.17 -5.74
N PHE A 86 -5.42 -0.70 -4.59
CA PHE A 86 -4.62 -0.32 -3.44
C PHE A 86 -4.98 -1.18 -2.21
N ILE A 87 -4.00 -1.94 -1.72
CA ILE A 87 -4.18 -3.03 -0.74
C ILE A 87 -3.24 -2.94 0.46
N THR A 88 -3.45 -3.82 1.43
CA THR A 88 -2.54 -4.08 2.55
C THR A 88 -2.04 -5.53 2.52
N SER A 89 -1.08 -5.85 3.38
CA SER A 89 -0.56 -7.22 3.56
C SER A 89 -1.62 -8.25 4.00
N LYS A 90 -2.79 -7.82 4.44
CA LYS A 90 -3.91 -8.72 4.78
C LYS A 90 -4.65 -9.26 3.56
N ASN A 91 -4.55 -8.58 2.41
CA ASN A 91 -5.22 -9.00 1.18
C ASN A 91 -4.34 -10.02 0.44
N LYS A 92 -4.80 -11.27 0.29
CA LYS A 92 -4.07 -12.28 -0.50
C LYS A 92 -4.33 -12.09 -1.99
N ILE A 93 -3.33 -11.63 -2.73
CA ILE A 93 -3.35 -11.46 -4.19
C ILE A 93 -2.70 -12.70 -4.82
N ASN A 94 -3.48 -13.77 -4.87
CA ASN A 94 -3.07 -15.01 -5.51
C ASN A 94 -3.15 -14.92 -7.04
N LYS A 95 -2.69 -15.96 -7.74
CA LYS A 95 -2.77 -16.09 -9.20
C LYS A 95 -4.15 -15.74 -9.79
N GLU A 96 -5.23 -16.19 -9.17
CA GLU A 96 -6.60 -15.93 -9.63
C GLU A 96 -6.93 -14.42 -9.65
N VAL A 97 -6.59 -13.72 -8.56
CA VAL A 97 -6.79 -12.26 -8.47
C VAL A 97 -5.93 -11.53 -9.50
N VAL A 98 -4.68 -11.96 -9.71
CA VAL A 98 -3.79 -11.36 -10.70
C VAL A 98 -4.32 -11.52 -12.13
N GLU A 99 -4.76 -12.73 -12.48
CA GLU A 99 -5.33 -13.01 -13.79
C GLU A 99 -6.63 -12.23 -14.03
N ALA A 100 -7.49 -12.13 -13.01
CA ALA A 100 -8.70 -11.31 -13.07
C ALA A 100 -8.36 -9.82 -13.21
N ALA A 101 -7.36 -9.32 -12.48
CA ALA A 101 -6.91 -7.94 -12.60
C ALA A 101 -6.41 -7.63 -14.01
N GLY A 102 -5.60 -8.51 -14.60
CA GLY A 102 -5.11 -8.37 -15.97
C GLY A 102 -6.24 -8.37 -17.00
N LYS A 103 -7.21 -9.28 -16.86
CA LYS A 103 -8.41 -9.33 -17.74
C LYS A 103 -9.27 -8.07 -17.65
N ASN A 104 -9.36 -7.46 -16.47
CA ASN A 104 -10.14 -6.24 -16.23
C ASN A 104 -9.39 -4.95 -16.59
N GLY A 105 -8.16 -5.04 -17.11
CA GLY A 105 -7.38 -3.88 -17.52
C GLY A 105 -6.73 -3.10 -16.37
N VAL A 106 -6.60 -3.72 -15.19
CA VAL A 106 -5.84 -3.15 -14.07
C VAL A 106 -4.39 -2.99 -14.50
N LYS A 107 -3.82 -1.81 -14.27
CA LYS A 107 -2.45 -1.45 -14.66
C LYS A 107 -1.49 -1.46 -13.48
N VAL A 108 -2.00 -1.21 -12.27
CA VAL A 108 -1.18 -1.06 -11.07
C VAL A 108 -1.84 -1.73 -9.88
N ILE A 109 -1.06 -2.50 -9.13
CA ILE A 109 -1.41 -2.97 -7.79
C ILE A 109 -0.40 -2.35 -6.81
N ALA A 110 -0.89 -1.51 -5.90
CA ALA A 110 -0.08 -0.89 -4.87
C ALA A 110 -0.41 -1.51 -3.50
N THR A 111 0.60 -1.69 -2.65
CA THR A 111 0.43 -2.21 -1.30
C THR A 111 1.06 -1.28 -0.27
N MET A 112 0.35 -1.04 0.83
CA MET A 112 0.89 -0.36 2.01
C MET A 112 1.63 -1.38 2.89
N SER A 113 2.74 -1.91 2.37
CA SER A 113 3.61 -2.87 3.05
C SER A 113 5.02 -2.87 2.46
N VAL A 114 6.01 -3.30 3.25
CA VAL A 114 7.36 -3.61 2.77
C VAL A 114 7.40 -5.00 2.14
N GLY A 115 6.89 -6.00 2.86
CA GLY A 115 6.81 -7.38 2.39
C GLY A 115 5.81 -7.54 1.24
N LEU A 116 6.06 -8.53 0.39
CA LEU A 116 5.25 -8.87 -0.79
C LEU A 116 4.76 -10.33 -0.76
N ASP A 117 4.90 -11.03 0.37
CA ASP A 117 4.55 -12.46 0.52
C ASP A 117 3.07 -12.77 0.25
N HIS A 118 2.20 -11.76 0.40
CA HIS A 118 0.77 -11.83 0.11
C HIS A 118 0.44 -11.66 -1.38
N ILE A 119 1.44 -11.45 -2.25
CA ILE A 119 1.27 -11.21 -3.69
C ILE A 119 2.01 -12.30 -4.48
N ASP A 120 1.31 -12.95 -5.42
CA ASP A 120 1.91 -13.89 -6.35
C ASP A 120 2.73 -13.14 -7.41
N LEU A 121 4.01 -12.91 -7.10
CA LEU A 121 4.94 -12.19 -7.98
C LEU A 121 5.17 -12.92 -9.30
N GLU A 122 5.13 -14.25 -9.31
CA GLU A 122 5.30 -15.03 -10.53
C GLU A 122 4.10 -14.86 -11.47
N ALA A 123 2.89 -14.78 -10.92
CA ALA A 123 1.71 -14.41 -11.69
C ALA A 123 1.80 -12.99 -12.23
N ILE A 124 2.27 -12.04 -11.43
CA ILE A 124 2.40 -10.64 -11.86
C ILE A 124 3.39 -10.49 -13.01
N LYS A 125 4.53 -11.18 -12.97
CA LYS A 125 5.55 -11.15 -14.04
C LYS A 125 5.00 -11.56 -15.42
N ARG A 126 3.94 -12.36 -15.46
CA ARG A 126 3.27 -12.79 -16.71
C ARG A 126 2.22 -11.79 -17.21
N THR A 127 2.05 -10.67 -16.52
CA THR A 127 1.09 -9.61 -16.83
C THR A 127 1.82 -8.28 -17.05
N SER A 128 1.11 -7.27 -17.57
CA SER A 128 1.61 -5.90 -17.68
C SER A 128 1.37 -5.06 -16.41
N ILE A 129 0.98 -5.68 -15.30
CA ILE A 129 0.63 -4.99 -14.05
C ILE A 129 1.91 -4.58 -13.31
N LYS A 130 2.03 -3.30 -12.95
CA LYS A 130 3.12 -2.79 -12.11
C LYS A 130 2.79 -2.95 -10.63
N ILE A 131 3.81 -3.17 -9.80
CA ILE A 131 3.67 -3.21 -8.33
C ILE A 131 4.28 -1.94 -7.71
N GLY A 132 3.51 -1.30 -6.83
CA GLY A 132 3.99 -0.27 -5.92
C GLY A 132 4.03 -0.79 -4.48
N TYR A 133 5.12 -0.56 -3.75
CA TYR A 133 5.23 -0.90 -2.33
C TYR A 133 6.15 0.09 -1.61
N THR A 134 6.35 -0.06 -0.30
CA THR A 134 7.02 0.95 0.53
C THR A 134 8.31 0.41 1.16
N PRO A 135 9.39 0.17 0.40
CA PRO A 135 10.69 -0.22 0.97
C PRO A 135 11.30 0.92 1.79
N ASP A 136 12.21 0.58 2.70
CA ASP A 136 13.12 1.49 3.41
C ASP A 136 12.49 2.55 4.36
N VAL A 137 11.16 2.71 4.39
CA VAL A 137 10.48 3.75 5.18
C VAL A 137 10.17 3.37 6.63
N LEU A 138 10.37 2.12 7.02
CA LEU A 138 10.01 1.62 8.36
C LEU A 138 11.23 1.39 9.26
N THR A 139 12.45 1.60 8.77
CA THR A 139 13.69 1.21 9.45
C THR A 139 13.82 1.86 10.83
N GLU A 140 13.69 3.18 10.91
CA GLU A 140 13.83 3.94 12.16
C GLU A 140 12.70 3.60 13.15
N ALA A 141 11.44 3.66 12.71
CA ALA A 141 10.28 3.34 13.54
C ALA A 141 10.35 1.91 14.12
N THR A 142 10.84 0.95 13.33
CA THR A 142 11.03 -0.45 13.77
C THR A 142 12.15 -0.55 14.81
N ALA A 143 13.25 0.17 14.62
CA ALA A 143 14.36 0.20 15.58
C ALA A 143 13.91 0.82 16.91
N GLU A 144 13.20 1.95 16.87
CA GLU A 144 12.64 2.59 18.06
C GLU A 144 11.70 1.67 18.83
N LEU A 145 10.77 1.00 18.13
CA LEU A 145 9.86 0.04 18.75
C LEU A 145 10.62 -1.14 19.36
N THR A 146 11.68 -1.62 18.72
CA THR A 146 12.50 -2.72 19.22
C THR A 146 13.17 -2.35 20.55
N VAL A 147 13.80 -1.17 20.62
CA VAL A 147 14.43 -0.68 21.85
C VAL A 147 13.38 -0.43 22.93
N ALA A 148 12.22 0.13 22.57
CA ALA A 148 11.12 0.36 23.50
C ALA A 148 10.60 -0.96 24.10
N LEU A 149 10.38 -1.99 23.27
CA LEU A 149 9.95 -3.31 23.72
C LEU A 149 11.01 -4.00 24.58
N LEU A 150 12.29 -3.89 24.23
CA LEU A 150 13.40 -4.42 25.02
C LEU A 150 13.42 -3.82 26.44
N LEU A 151 13.30 -2.50 26.56
CA LEU A 151 13.24 -1.81 27.84
C LEU A 151 11.96 -2.15 28.62
N ALA A 152 10.81 -2.13 27.94
CA ALA A 152 9.51 -2.40 28.54
C ALA A 152 9.46 -3.79 29.19
N THR A 153 9.99 -4.80 28.50
CA THR A 153 10.04 -6.19 28.99
C THR A 153 11.12 -6.38 30.06
N SER A 154 12.35 -5.90 29.82
CA SER A 154 13.47 -6.09 30.76
C SER A 154 13.25 -5.41 32.11
N ARG A 155 12.55 -4.28 32.13
CA ARG A 155 12.30 -3.48 33.34
C ARG A 155 10.86 -3.58 33.84
N ARG A 156 10.03 -4.42 33.22
CA ARG A 156 8.61 -4.61 33.58
C ARG A 156 7.85 -3.28 33.66
N ILE A 157 8.10 -2.40 32.69
CA ILE A 157 7.58 -1.03 32.67
C ILE A 157 6.06 -1.04 32.64
N VAL A 158 5.45 -1.94 31.87
CA VAL A 158 4.00 -2.02 31.73
C VAL A 158 3.32 -2.43 33.04
N GLU A 159 3.90 -3.39 33.78
CA GLU A 159 3.38 -3.77 35.09
C GLU A 159 3.60 -2.68 36.14
N GLY A 160 4.79 -2.05 36.14
CA GLY A 160 5.08 -0.91 37.02
C GLY A 160 4.15 0.28 36.76
N HIS A 161 3.77 0.53 35.51
CA HIS A 161 2.78 1.56 35.18
C HIS A 161 1.40 1.22 35.77
N LYS A 162 0.95 -0.03 35.64
CA LYS A 162 -0.34 -0.51 36.16
C LYS A 162 -0.44 -0.43 37.69
N THR A 163 0.67 -0.46 38.43
CA THR A 163 0.61 -0.29 39.90
C THR A 163 0.45 1.16 40.33
N ILE A 164 0.87 2.12 39.49
CA ILE A 164 0.84 3.55 39.79
C ILE A 164 -0.47 4.19 39.29
N VAL A 165 -0.92 3.82 38.08
CA VAL A 165 -2.13 4.38 37.47
C VAL A 165 -3.33 3.53 37.89
N ARG A 166 -4.20 4.10 38.73
CA ARG A 166 -5.48 3.52 39.18
C ARG A 166 -6.64 3.97 38.31
#